data_AF-A0AAU3FHE1-F1
#
_entry.id   AF-A0AAU3FHE1-F1
#
_cell.length_a   1.000
_cell.length_b   1.000
_cell.length_c   1.000
_cell.angle_alpha   90.00
_cell.angle_beta   90.00
_cell.angle_gamma   90.00
#
_symmetry.space_group_name_H-M   'P 1'
#
loop_
_entity.id
_entity.type
_entity.pdbx_description
1 polymer ?
#
loop_
_entity_poly.entity_id
_entity_poly.type
_entity_poly.pdbx_seq_one_letter_code
_entity_poly.pdbx_strand_id
1 'polypeptide(L)'
;MPDTTPTWRTVEDDVVRGRQRLIFVRERDHYVLTTLCVYTDGVVVWQWKATDFDGLRAAFDDGTLTLAPPEGSKIIVAGTAAGAAGLESWLTPELVIGDLADEVDRLNDRPDSSGRCWDALIAYASEPSRTNLEIVRERYHAVPGHRRIYLLGDMDQNDVPVRILLAELGETIPARHPDRTLTVTPEARERALEYFRRSERAVAESRERNAVDGPETAIAVRSSRGGERNHRPGKGPGR
;
A
#
# COMPACT_ATOMS: atom_id res chain seq x y z
N MET A 1 6.83 5.10 -0.24
CA MET A 1 7.46 3.85 0.22
C MET A 1 6.44 3.10 1.04
N PRO A 2 6.45 1.76 1.13
CA PRO A 2 5.57 1.12 2.10
C PRO A 2 6.03 1.55 3.50
N ASP A 3 5.16 2.24 4.23
CA ASP A 3 5.40 2.65 5.63
C ASP A 3 5.34 1.46 6.61
N THR A 4 5.23 0.24 6.06
CA THR A 4 5.17 -1.02 6.77
C THR A 4 6.40 -1.87 6.45
N THR A 5 6.81 -2.69 7.41
CA THR A 5 7.86 -3.72 7.23
C THR A 5 7.27 -5.12 7.43
N PRO A 6 7.86 -6.17 6.82
CA PRO A 6 7.42 -7.55 7.06
C PRO A 6 7.55 -7.95 8.54
N THR A 7 6.60 -8.73 9.03
CA THR A 7 6.64 -9.41 10.34
C THR A 7 5.94 -10.77 10.23
N TRP A 8 5.97 -11.56 11.30
CA TRP A 8 5.27 -12.84 11.37
C TRP A 8 4.95 -13.20 12.83
N ARG A 9 4.04 -14.15 13.01
CA ARG A 9 3.74 -14.79 14.30
C ARG A 9 3.53 -16.29 14.11
N THR A 10 3.66 -17.06 15.18
CA THR A 10 3.33 -18.50 15.18
C THR A 10 1.97 -18.72 15.84
N VAL A 11 1.12 -19.51 15.20
CA VAL A 11 -0.19 -19.95 15.73
C VAL A 11 -0.27 -21.45 15.49
N GLU A 12 -0.38 -22.26 16.55
CA GLU A 12 -0.51 -23.73 16.44
C GLU A 12 0.50 -24.38 15.46
N ASP A 13 1.78 -23.98 15.59
CA ASP A 13 2.92 -24.39 14.74
C ASP A 13 2.91 -23.87 13.28
N ASP A 14 1.90 -23.11 12.87
CA ASP A 14 1.87 -22.41 11.58
C ASP A 14 2.47 -21.00 11.65
N VAL A 15 3.12 -20.58 10.56
CA VAL A 15 3.66 -19.23 10.40
C VAL A 15 2.63 -18.33 9.71
N VAL A 16 2.11 -17.38 10.47
CA VAL A 16 1.19 -16.35 9.97
C VAL A 16 2.00 -15.11 9.60
N ARG A 17 2.06 -14.80 8.30
CA ARG A 17 2.77 -13.61 7.78
C ARG A 17 2.00 -12.33 8.12
N GLY A 18 2.73 -11.24 8.30
CA GLY A 18 2.16 -9.94 8.61
C GLY A 18 2.99 -8.76 8.13
N ARG A 19 2.46 -7.57 8.41
CA ARG A 19 3.09 -6.26 8.19
C ARG A 19 3.03 -5.47 9.49
N GLN A 20 4.04 -4.67 9.77
CA GLN A 20 4.09 -3.83 10.96
C GLN A 20 4.46 -2.39 10.63
N ARG A 21 3.90 -1.44 11.39
CA ARG A 21 4.25 -0.02 11.39
C ARG A 21 4.41 0.49 12.81
N LEU A 22 4.88 1.72 12.97
CA LEU A 22 4.94 2.38 14.28
C LEU A 22 3.60 3.04 14.64
N ILE A 23 3.28 3.03 15.94
CA ILE A 23 2.11 3.67 16.55
C ILE A 23 2.45 4.17 17.96
N PHE A 24 1.72 5.17 18.48
CA PHE A 24 1.80 5.55 19.89
C PHE A 24 0.68 4.90 20.70
N VAL A 25 1.06 4.27 21.82
CA VAL A 25 0.12 3.72 22.81
C VAL A 25 0.16 4.61 24.05
N ARG A 26 -1.00 5.03 24.53
CA ARG A 26 -1.14 5.77 25.78
C ARG A 26 -0.94 4.82 26.97
N GLU A 27 0.01 5.14 27.83
CA GLU A 27 0.27 4.45 29.09
C GLU A 27 0.21 5.43 30.25
N ARG A 28 -0.89 5.40 31.02
CA ARG A 28 -1.13 6.29 32.17
C ARG A 28 -0.88 7.77 31.85
N ASP A 29 0.32 8.26 32.12
CA ASP A 29 0.78 9.66 32.03
C ASP A 29 1.75 9.92 30.86
N HIS A 30 2.02 8.92 30.01
CA HIS A 30 2.96 9.05 28.89
C HIS A 30 2.49 8.22 27.68
N TYR A 31 3.24 8.33 26.58
CA TYR A 31 3.01 7.56 25.36
C TYR A 31 4.24 6.74 25.01
N VAL A 32 4.03 5.51 24.56
CA VAL A 32 5.09 4.62 24.11
C VAL A 32 4.99 4.45 22.61
N LEU A 33 6.09 4.70 21.91
CA LEU A 33 6.21 4.36 20.49
C LEU A 33 6.49 2.86 20.36
N THR A 34 5.58 2.13 19.74
CA THR A 34 5.66 0.68 19.58
C THR A 34 5.21 0.25 18.19
N THR A 35 5.23 -1.06 17.93
CA THR A 35 4.75 -1.64 16.67
C THR A 35 3.26 -1.96 16.74
N LEU A 36 2.56 -1.61 15.66
CA LEU A 36 1.24 -2.09 15.31
C LEU A 36 1.42 -3.09 14.16
N CYS A 37 1.06 -4.34 14.41
CA CYS A 37 1.14 -5.44 13.48
C CYS A 37 -0.26 -5.79 12.94
N VAL A 38 -0.34 -6.15 11.66
CA VAL A 38 -1.50 -6.79 11.06
C VAL A 38 -1.05 -8.06 10.34
N TYR A 39 -1.84 -9.12 10.43
CA TYR A 39 -1.50 -10.44 9.92
C TYR A 39 -2.47 -10.89 8.81
N THR A 40 -2.08 -11.91 8.04
CA THR A 40 -2.86 -12.40 6.89
C THR A 40 -4.28 -12.87 7.28
N ASP A 41 -4.48 -13.28 8.52
CA ASP A 41 -5.77 -13.69 9.09
C ASP A 41 -6.63 -12.51 9.59
N GLY A 42 -6.18 -11.26 9.39
CA GLY A 42 -6.88 -10.06 9.82
C GLY A 42 -6.69 -9.72 11.29
N VAL A 43 -5.89 -10.49 12.04
CA VAL A 43 -5.57 -10.15 13.43
C VAL A 43 -4.64 -8.94 13.47
N VAL A 44 -5.00 -7.98 14.31
CA VAL A 44 -4.23 -6.79 14.63
C VAL A 44 -3.64 -6.94 16.03
N VAL A 45 -2.36 -6.64 16.17
CA VAL A 45 -1.65 -6.75 17.46
C VAL A 45 -0.84 -5.49 17.73
N TRP A 46 -0.94 -4.96 18.94
CA TRP A 46 0.02 -4.01 19.49
C TRP A 46 0.35 -4.42 20.92
N GLN A 47 1.63 -4.31 21.29
CA GLN A 47 2.14 -4.82 22.56
C GLN A 47 1.72 -6.29 22.80
N TRP A 48 0.76 -6.52 23.71
CA TRP A 48 0.24 -7.83 24.11
C TRP A 48 -1.24 -8.01 23.77
N LYS A 49 -1.88 -7.00 23.15
CA LYS A 49 -3.31 -7.01 22.86
C LYS A 49 -3.52 -7.46 21.41
N ALA A 50 -4.31 -8.50 21.22
CA ALA A 50 -4.78 -8.95 19.93
C ALA A 50 -6.26 -8.60 19.75
N THR A 51 -6.63 -8.15 18.55
CA THR A 51 -7.98 -7.75 18.18
C THR A 51 -8.16 -7.80 16.67
N ASP A 52 -9.35 -7.45 16.18
CA ASP A 52 -9.64 -7.16 14.78
C ASP A 52 -9.63 -5.63 14.48
N PHE A 53 -10.08 -5.24 13.29
CA PHE A 53 -10.18 -3.84 12.88
C PHE A 53 -11.21 -3.02 13.66
N ASP A 54 -12.26 -3.64 14.20
CA ASP A 54 -13.25 -2.92 15.01
C ASP A 54 -12.66 -2.57 16.38
N GLY A 55 -11.93 -3.49 17.00
CA GLY A 55 -11.20 -3.17 18.23
C GLY A 55 -10.00 -2.25 18.01
N LEU A 56 -9.38 -2.26 16.82
CA LEU A 56 -8.39 -1.23 16.44
C LEU A 56 -9.04 0.17 16.38
N ARG A 57 -10.22 0.28 15.75
CA ARG A 57 -10.98 1.54 15.69
C ARG A 57 -11.37 2.00 17.10
N ALA A 58 -11.91 1.12 17.93
CA ALA A 58 -12.25 1.43 19.31
C ALA A 58 -11.05 1.94 20.13
N ALA A 59 -9.86 1.37 19.90
CA ALA A 59 -8.64 1.81 20.57
C ALA A 59 -8.15 3.20 20.11
N PHE A 60 -8.45 3.61 18.87
CA PHE A 60 -8.25 5.01 18.47
C PHE A 60 -9.30 5.93 19.09
N ASP A 61 -10.57 5.52 19.08
CA ASP A 61 -11.69 6.31 19.59
C ASP A 61 -11.57 6.62 21.09
N ASP A 62 -11.11 5.65 21.89
CA ASP A 62 -10.92 5.83 23.34
C ASP A 62 -9.56 6.48 23.72
N GLY A 63 -8.72 6.77 22.71
CA GLY A 63 -7.40 7.37 22.86
C GLY A 63 -6.33 6.43 23.42
N THR A 64 -6.57 5.11 23.46
CA THR A 64 -5.54 4.10 23.76
C THR A 64 -4.42 4.15 22.72
N LEU A 65 -4.78 4.31 21.45
CA LEU A 65 -3.86 4.52 20.33
C LEU A 65 -3.98 5.95 19.83
N THR A 66 -2.85 6.52 19.41
CA THR A 66 -2.84 7.80 18.71
C THR A 66 -1.74 7.84 17.66
N LEU A 67 -1.95 8.67 16.65
CA LEU A 67 -0.94 8.99 15.63
C LEU A 67 -0.12 10.23 16.02
N ALA A 68 -0.64 11.05 16.92
CA ALA A 68 -0.04 12.28 17.41
C ALA A 68 -0.37 12.44 18.90
N PRO A 69 0.55 12.11 19.81
CA PRO A 69 0.39 12.42 21.22
C PRO A 69 0.15 13.92 21.45
N PRO A 70 -0.65 14.33 22.45
CA PRO A 70 -0.85 15.73 22.79
C PRO A 70 0.48 16.45 23.03
N GLU A 71 0.56 17.74 22.66
CA GLU A 71 1.78 18.54 22.82
C GLU A 71 2.28 18.51 24.27
N GLY A 72 3.60 18.38 24.45
CA GLY A 72 4.23 18.31 25.76
C GLY A 72 4.11 16.95 26.45
N SER A 73 3.39 15.99 25.86
CA SER A 73 3.34 14.62 26.39
C SER A 73 4.72 13.99 26.44
N LYS A 74 4.99 13.25 27.52
CA LYS A 74 6.18 12.41 27.61
C LYS A 74 6.05 11.25 26.64
N ILE A 75 7.00 11.12 25.72
CA ILE A 75 7.11 10.02 24.78
C ILE A 75 8.30 9.14 25.18
N ILE A 76 8.09 7.84 25.13
CA ILE A 76 9.11 6.82 25.38
C ILE A 76 9.33 6.02 24.10
N VAL A 77 10.57 6.02 23.63
CA VAL A 77 11.07 5.08 22.62
C VAL A 77 11.88 4.04 23.38
N ALA A 78 11.28 2.87 23.62
CA ALA A 78 11.83 1.85 24.49
C ALA A 78 13.28 1.48 24.10
N GLY A 79 14.16 1.41 25.11
CA GLY A 79 15.59 1.10 24.91
C GLY A 79 16.40 2.18 24.20
N THR A 80 15.81 3.33 23.86
CA THR A 80 16.45 4.37 23.04
C THR A 80 16.42 5.75 23.70
N ALA A 81 15.23 6.29 23.96
CA ALA A 81 15.07 7.67 24.45
C ALA A 81 13.74 7.89 25.20
N ALA A 82 13.71 8.91 26.04
CA ALA A 82 12.48 9.42 26.65
C ALA A 82 12.53 10.95 26.79
N GLY A 83 11.43 11.63 26.50
CA GLY A 83 11.35 13.09 26.58
C GLY A 83 10.00 13.63 26.11
N ALA A 84 9.76 14.91 26.31
CA ALA A 84 8.60 15.59 25.73
C ALA A 84 8.84 15.86 24.23
N ALA A 85 7.80 15.70 23.41
CA ALA A 85 7.83 16.15 22.02
C ALA A 85 6.45 16.65 21.57
N GLY A 86 6.45 17.56 20.59
CA GLY A 86 5.27 17.94 19.81
C GLY A 86 5.34 17.23 18.47
N LEU A 87 4.32 16.43 18.14
CA LEU A 87 4.23 15.69 16.89
C LEU A 87 2.90 15.97 16.23
N GLU A 88 2.93 16.10 14.90
CA GLU A 88 1.75 16.21 14.06
C GLU A 88 1.68 15.00 13.13
N SER A 89 0.46 14.52 12.88
CA SER A 89 0.21 13.43 11.94
C SER A 89 -0.60 13.95 10.77
N TRP A 90 -0.12 13.66 9.56
CA TRP A 90 -0.86 13.86 8.31
C TRP A 90 -1.85 12.71 8.03
N LEU A 91 -1.87 11.70 8.88
CA LEU A 91 -2.73 10.52 8.79
C LEU A 91 -3.83 10.60 9.85
N THR A 92 -5.02 10.15 9.48
CA THR A 92 -6.13 9.88 10.40
C THR A 92 -6.18 8.38 10.73
N PRO A 93 -6.82 8.00 11.85
CA PRO A 93 -7.05 6.59 12.20
C PRO A 93 -7.66 5.78 11.04
N GLU A 94 -8.66 6.32 10.35
CA GLU A 94 -9.34 5.65 9.23
C GLU A 94 -8.41 5.39 8.06
N LEU A 95 -7.48 6.32 7.77
CA LEU A 95 -6.48 6.13 6.72
C LEU A 95 -5.53 4.99 7.09
N VAL A 96 -5.11 4.91 8.36
CA VAL A 96 -4.24 3.82 8.83
C VAL A 96 -4.97 2.48 8.81
N ILE A 97 -6.24 2.44 9.23
CA ILE A 97 -7.06 1.22 9.18
C ILE A 97 -7.21 0.75 7.73
N GLY A 98 -7.52 1.66 6.80
CA GLY A 98 -7.61 1.34 5.37
C GLY A 98 -6.29 0.82 4.80
N ASP A 99 -5.16 1.42 5.18
CA ASP A 99 -3.83 0.95 4.77
C ASP A 99 -3.56 -0.49 5.23
N LEU A 100 -3.92 -0.81 6.48
CA LEU A 100 -3.72 -2.13 7.07
C LEU A 100 -4.68 -3.16 6.46
N ALA A 101 -5.92 -2.78 6.13
CA ALA A 101 -6.84 -3.64 5.39
C ALA A 101 -6.29 -4.00 4.01
N ASP A 102 -5.72 -3.02 3.29
CA ASP A 102 -5.01 -3.27 2.03
C ASP A 102 -3.80 -4.20 2.21
N GLU A 103 -3.07 -4.12 3.33
CA GLU A 103 -1.99 -5.08 3.62
C GLU A 103 -2.51 -6.50 3.79
N VAL A 104 -3.66 -6.69 4.46
CA VAL A 104 -4.29 -8.01 4.59
C VAL A 104 -4.67 -8.55 3.22
N ASP A 105 -5.24 -7.73 2.34
CA ASP A 105 -5.57 -8.16 0.98
C ASP A 105 -4.34 -8.60 0.20
N ARG A 106 -3.26 -7.81 0.25
CA ARG A 106 -1.99 -8.16 -0.40
C ARG A 106 -1.34 -9.41 0.18
N LEU A 107 -1.40 -9.62 1.49
CA LEU A 107 -0.88 -10.83 2.14
C LEU A 107 -1.62 -12.10 1.72
N ASN A 108 -2.88 -11.96 1.31
CA ASN A 108 -3.73 -13.06 0.82
C ASN A 108 -3.78 -13.15 -0.71
N ASP A 109 -2.89 -12.46 -1.43
CA ASP A 109 -2.86 -12.43 -2.91
C ASP A 109 -4.20 -11.99 -3.55
N ARG A 110 -4.94 -11.10 -2.86
CA ARG A 110 -6.19 -10.53 -3.36
C ARG A 110 -5.99 -9.07 -3.78
N PRO A 111 -6.80 -8.55 -4.72
CA PRO A 111 -6.76 -7.14 -5.06
C PRO A 111 -7.05 -6.28 -3.84
N ASP A 112 -6.18 -5.32 -3.54
CA ASP A 112 -6.41 -4.32 -2.51
C ASP A 112 -7.46 -3.28 -2.96
N SER A 113 -7.71 -2.25 -2.15
CA SER A 113 -8.68 -1.20 -2.50
C SER A 113 -8.38 -0.53 -3.85
N SER A 114 -7.11 -0.35 -4.19
CA SER A 114 -6.69 0.30 -5.42
C SER A 114 -6.91 -0.61 -6.62
N GLY A 115 -6.56 -1.89 -6.50
CA GLY A 115 -6.87 -2.91 -7.50
C GLY A 115 -8.38 -3.03 -7.78
N ARG A 116 -9.20 -3.09 -6.72
CA ARG A 116 -10.67 -3.15 -6.87
C ARG A 116 -11.25 -1.89 -7.50
N CYS A 117 -10.70 -0.71 -7.20
CA CYS A 117 -11.12 0.54 -7.82
C CYS A 117 -10.73 0.58 -9.30
N TRP A 118 -9.54 0.08 -9.65
CA TRP A 118 -9.12 -0.04 -11.04
C TRP A 118 -10.06 -0.95 -11.84
N ASP A 119 -10.40 -2.14 -11.32
CA ASP A 119 -11.32 -3.05 -11.99
C ASP A 119 -12.69 -2.41 -12.24
N ALA A 120 -13.21 -1.66 -11.27
CA ALA A 120 -14.47 -0.91 -11.42
C ALA A 120 -14.37 0.19 -12.50
N LEU A 121 -13.23 0.89 -12.59
CA LEU A 121 -12.99 1.92 -13.60
C LEU A 121 -12.96 1.32 -15.01
N ILE A 122 -12.32 0.16 -15.18
CA ILE A 122 -12.31 -0.57 -16.45
C ILE A 122 -13.73 -1.00 -16.83
N ALA A 123 -14.48 -1.61 -15.91
CA ALA A 123 -15.86 -2.01 -16.16
C ALA A 123 -16.75 -0.81 -16.56
N TYR A 124 -16.61 0.33 -15.87
CA TYR A 124 -17.33 1.55 -16.21
C TYR A 124 -16.92 2.14 -17.57
N ALA A 125 -15.63 2.06 -17.93
CA ALA A 125 -15.15 2.57 -19.22
C ALA A 125 -15.70 1.76 -20.42
N SER A 126 -15.87 0.46 -20.23
CA SER A 126 -16.42 -0.47 -21.21
C SER A 126 -17.95 -0.39 -21.30
N GLU A 127 -18.63 -0.23 -20.16
CA GLU A 127 -20.08 -0.03 -20.09
C GLU A 127 -20.42 1.18 -19.20
N PRO A 128 -20.44 2.40 -19.78
CA PRO A 128 -20.79 3.60 -19.04
C PRO A 128 -22.27 3.59 -18.64
N SER A 129 -22.54 3.31 -17.37
CA SER A 129 -23.88 3.32 -16.79
C SER A 129 -23.87 4.01 -15.43
N ARG A 130 -25.05 4.48 -14.99
CA ARG A 130 -25.18 5.08 -13.65
C ARG A 130 -24.80 4.09 -12.54
N THR A 131 -25.23 2.83 -12.68
CA THR A 131 -24.88 1.76 -11.74
C THR A 131 -23.38 1.54 -11.66
N ASN A 132 -22.69 1.44 -12.79
CA ASN A 132 -21.23 1.25 -12.80
C ASN A 132 -20.50 2.48 -12.24
N LEU A 133 -21.01 3.70 -12.47
CA LEU A 133 -20.45 4.91 -11.88
C LEU A 133 -20.61 4.96 -10.36
N GLU A 134 -21.74 4.49 -9.83
CA GLU A 134 -21.97 4.38 -8.38
C GLU A 134 -20.99 3.38 -7.74
N ILE A 135 -20.71 2.25 -8.41
CA ILE A 135 -19.67 1.30 -7.99
C ILE A 135 -18.29 1.96 -8.01
N VAL A 136 -17.93 2.68 -9.07
CA VAL A 136 -16.64 3.41 -9.14
C VAL A 136 -16.53 4.40 -7.98
N ARG A 137 -17.61 5.14 -7.68
CA ARG A 137 -17.63 6.12 -6.57
C ARG A 137 -17.37 5.43 -5.23
N GLU A 138 -18.06 4.33 -4.94
CA GLU A 138 -17.86 3.54 -3.73
C GLU A 138 -16.40 3.04 -3.63
N ARG A 139 -15.89 2.42 -4.70
CA ARG A 139 -14.53 1.85 -4.70
C ARG A 139 -13.44 2.91 -4.60
N TYR A 140 -13.59 4.05 -5.27
CA TYR A 140 -12.66 5.16 -5.16
C TYR A 140 -12.62 5.74 -3.74
N HIS A 141 -13.76 5.85 -3.07
CA HIS A 141 -13.79 6.33 -1.69
C HIS A 141 -13.27 5.29 -0.68
N ALA A 142 -13.34 4.00 -0.99
CA ALA A 142 -12.71 2.95 -0.19
C ALA A 142 -11.17 2.97 -0.24
N VAL A 143 -10.56 3.52 -1.30
CA VAL A 143 -9.11 3.76 -1.35
C VAL A 143 -8.73 4.81 -0.30
N PRO A 144 -7.72 4.57 0.56
CA PRO A 144 -7.24 5.56 1.51
C PRO A 144 -6.91 6.88 0.81
N GLY A 145 -7.40 8.01 1.34
CA GLY A 145 -7.34 9.32 0.67
C GLY A 145 -5.94 9.72 0.21
N HIS A 146 -4.92 9.47 1.02
CA HIS A 146 -3.52 9.77 0.70
C HIS A 146 -2.93 8.86 -0.40
N ARG A 147 -3.57 7.72 -0.69
CA ARG A 147 -3.19 6.80 -1.77
C ARG A 147 -3.88 7.09 -3.08
N ARG A 148 -5.02 7.78 -3.07
CA ARG A 148 -5.83 8.05 -4.29
C ARG A 148 -5.01 8.71 -5.38
N ILE A 149 -4.15 9.66 -5.06
CA ILE A 149 -3.28 10.33 -6.04
C ILE A 149 -2.37 9.37 -6.81
N TYR A 150 -2.03 8.21 -6.23
CA TYR A 150 -1.19 7.18 -6.82
C TYR A 150 -2.00 6.03 -7.44
N LEU A 151 -3.33 6.09 -7.41
CA LEU A 151 -4.24 5.01 -7.81
C LEU A 151 -3.94 4.46 -9.20
N LEU A 152 -3.60 5.33 -10.16
CA LEU A 152 -3.36 4.93 -11.55
C LEU A 152 -1.90 4.51 -11.81
N GLY A 153 -0.98 4.74 -10.87
CA GLY A 153 0.47 4.57 -11.08
C GLY A 153 1.07 5.52 -12.14
N ASP A 154 0.24 6.39 -12.73
CA ASP A 154 0.60 7.36 -13.76
C ASP A 154 0.89 8.72 -13.09
N MET A 155 2.18 9.06 -12.98
CA MET A 155 2.61 10.30 -12.33
C MET A 155 2.32 11.57 -13.15
N ASP A 156 1.96 11.43 -14.43
CA ASP A 156 1.59 12.54 -15.28
C ASP A 156 0.12 12.90 -15.07
N GLN A 157 -0.75 11.91 -14.85
CA GLN A 157 -2.19 12.12 -14.68
C GLN A 157 -2.68 12.03 -13.22
N ASN A 158 -1.94 11.37 -12.33
CA ASN A 158 -2.37 11.00 -10.98
C ASN A 158 -3.77 10.36 -11.01
N ASP A 159 -4.71 10.84 -10.20
CA ASP A 159 -6.11 10.41 -10.18
C ASP A 159 -7.06 11.40 -10.88
N VAL A 160 -6.53 12.40 -11.60
CA VAL A 160 -7.34 13.41 -12.30
C VAL A 160 -8.38 12.75 -13.22
N PRO A 161 -8.06 11.72 -14.03
CA PRO A 161 -9.06 11.06 -14.87
C PRO A 161 -10.24 10.51 -14.06
N VAL A 162 -9.99 9.93 -12.89
CA VAL A 162 -11.05 9.39 -12.01
C VAL A 162 -11.92 10.51 -11.47
N ARG A 163 -11.31 11.60 -11.01
CA ARG A 163 -12.05 12.77 -10.48
C ARG A 163 -12.93 13.43 -11.56
N ILE A 164 -12.48 13.47 -12.81
CA ILE A 164 -13.31 13.93 -13.95
C ILE A 164 -14.54 13.04 -14.15
N LEU A 165 -14.39 11.70 -14.04
CA LEU A 165 -15.51 10.78 -14.25
C LEU A 165 -16.58 10.90 -13.16
N LEU A 166 -16.17 11.14 -11.91
CA LEU A 166 -17.03 11.20 -10.73
C LEU A 166 -17.74 12.55 -10.51
N ALA A 167 -17.20 13.62 -11.07
CA ALA A 167 -17.72 14.98 -10.98
C ALA A 167 -18.89 15.23 -11.95
N GLU A 168 -19.70 16.23 -11.63
CA GLU A 168 -20.81 16.66 -12.48
C GLU A 168 -20.32 17.52 -13.66
N LEU A 169 -21.07 17.53 -14.77
CA LEU A 169 -20.74 18.38 -15.91
C LEU A 169 -20.84 19.87 -15.52
N GLY A 170 -19.81 20.64 -15.86
CA GLY A 170 -19.66 22.04 -15.47
C GLY A 170 -19.03 22.25 -14.09
N GLU A 171 -18.84 21.20 -13.30
CA GLU A 171 -18.13 21.29 -12.02
C GLU A 171 -16.67 21.67 -12.24
N THR A 172 -16.11 22.48 -11.33
CA THR A 172 -14.69 22.84 -11.34
C THR A 172 -13.97 22.07 -10.22
N ILE A 173 -13.03 21.22 -10.63
CA ILE A 173 -12.25 20.36 -9.73
C ILE A 173 -10.77 20.80 -9.71
N PRO A 174 -9.99 20.44 -8.68
CA PRO A 174 -8.55 20.62 -8.70
C PRO A 174 -7.94 19.92 -9.93
N ALA A 175 -6.97 20.55 -10.59
CA ALA A 175 -6.23 19.88 -11.66
C ALA A 175 -5.19 18.90 -11.07
N ARG A 176 -4.24 18.45 -11.90
CA ARG A 176 -3.07 17.71 -11.42
C ARG A 176 -2.27 18.52 -10.40
N HIS A 177 -2.06 19.80 -10.71
CA HIS A 177 -1.36 20.71 -9.82
C HIS A 177 -2.39 21.40 -8.91
N PRO A 178 -2.17 21.43 -7.58
CA PRO A 178 -3.15 21.94 -6.62
C PRO A 178 -3.51 23.43 -6.80
N ASP A 179 -2.61 24.21 -7.41
CA ASP A 179 -2.78 25.64 -7.72
C ASP A 179 -3.62 25.89 -8.98
N ARG A 180 -4.00 24.82 -9.70
CA ARG A 180 -4.78 24.89 -10.94
C ARG A 180 -6.10 24.17 -10.78
N THR A 181 -7.07 24.60 -11.57
CA THR A 181 -8.39 23.98 -11.65
C THR A 181 -8.70 23.54 -13.07
N LEU A 182 -9.63 22.60 -13.19
CA LEU A 182 -10.16 22.11 -14.45
C LEU A 182 -11.69 22.08 -14.36
N THR A 183 -12.36 22.59 -15.39
CA THR A 183 -13.81 22.45 -15.54
C THR A 183 -14.13 21.17 -16.28
N VAL A 184 -15.08 20.41 -15.75
CA VAL A 184 -15.48 19.11 -16.30
C VAL A 184 -16.41 19.32 -17.49
N THR A 185 -15.90 19.09 -18.69
CA THR A 185 -16.68 19.14 -19.94
C THR A 185 -16.97 17.72 -20.47
N PRO A 186 -17.94 17.56 -21.39
CA PRO A 186 -18.18 16.27 -22.05
C PRO A 186 -16.91 15.71 -22.72
N GLU A 187 -16.10 16.57 -23.35
CA GLU A 187 -14.84 16.18 -23.99
C GLU A 187 -13.80 15.71 -22.97
N ALA A 188 -13.71 16.39 -21.82
CA ALA A 188 -12.84 15.96 -20.74
C ALA A 188 -13.24 14.57 -20.21
N ARG A 189 -14.55 14.32 -20.09
CA ARG A 189 -15.10 13.03 -19.65
C ARG A 189 -14.82 11.92 -20.66
N GLU A 190 -15.02 12.17 -21.95
CA GLU A 190 -14.71 11.18 -22.99
C GLU A 190 -13.21 10.87 -23.05
N ARG A 191 -12.34 11.89 -22.89
CA ARG A 191 -10.89 11.67 -22.78
C ARG A 191 -10.52 10.81 -21.58
N ALA A 192 -11.20 11.00 -20.45
CA ALA A 192 -10.99 10.17 -19.26
C ALA A 192 -11.48 8.73 -19.49
N LEU A 193 -12.61 8.51 -20.18
CA LEU A 193 -13.05 7.16 -20.56
C LEU A 193 -12.05 6.49 -21.50
N GLU A 194 -11.58 7.22 -22.51
CA GLU A 194 -10.62 6.69 -23.49
C GLU A 194 -9.27 6.35 -22.84
N TYR A 195 -8.86 7.09 -21.81
CA TYR A 195 -7.70 6.72 -21.00
C TYR A 195 -7.81 5.28 -20.47
N PHE A 196 -8.93 4.91 -19.87
CA PHE A 196 -9.15 3.58 -19.31
C PHE A 196 -9.31 2.51 -20.38
N ARG A 197 -10.06 2.79 -21.46
CA ARG A 197 -10.21 1.85 -22.59
C ARG A 197 -8.86 1.52 -23.24
N ARG A 198 -7.98 2.52 -23.39
CA ARG A 198 -6.63 2.32 -23.91
C ARG A 198 -5.76 1.49 -22.96
N SER A 199 -5.85 1.74 -21.66
CA SER A 199 -5.13 0.98 -20.65
C SER A 199 -5.53 -0.49 -20.63
N GLU A 200 -6.83 -0.80 -20.78
CA GLU A 200 -7.33 -2.18 -20.89
C GLU A 200 -6.74 -2.91 -22.11
N ARG A 201 -6.75 -2.26 -23.29
CA ARG A 201 -6.16 -2.82 -24.52
C ARG A 201 -4.67 -3.10 -24.34
N ALA A 202 -3.91 -2.16 -23.76
CA ALA A 202 -2.49 -2.34 -23.52
C ALA A 202 -2.18 -3.51 -22.56
N VAL A 203 -3.00 -3.71 -21.53
CA VAL A 203 -2.87 -4.86 -20.61
C VAL A 203 -3.22 -6.17 -21.33
N ALA A 204 -4.29 -6.21 -22.12
CA ALA A 204 -4.67 -7.38 -22.90
C ALA A 204 -3.56 -7.80 -23.87
N GLU A 205 -3.03 -6.85 -24.64
CA GLU A 205 -1.91 -7.09 -25.56
C GLU A 205 -0.64 -7.56 -24.83
N SER A 206 -0.36 -7.01 -23.63
CA SER A 206 0.79 -7.48 -22.84
C SER A 206 0.60 -8.90 -22.32
N ARG A 207 -0.62 -9.27 -21.93
CA ARG A 207 -0.93 -10.64 -21.49
C ARG A 207 -0.81 -11.62 -22.66
N GLU A 208 -1.27 -11.25 -23.84
CA GLU A 208 -1.10 -12.05 -25.06
C GLU A 208 0.38 -12.24 -25.41
N ARG A 209 1.19 -11.18 -25.40
CA ARG A 209 2.65 -11.29 -25.60
C ARG A 209 3.30 -12.23 -24.58
N ASN A 210 3.02 -12.05 -23.29
CA ASN A 210 3.58 -12.90 -22.24
C ASN A 210 3.10 -14.37 -22.32
N ALA A 211 1.91 -14.63 -22.86
CA ALA A 211 1.40 -15.98 -23.07
C ALA A 211 2.02 -16.65 -24.30
N VAL A 212 2.39 -15.87 -25.31
CA VAL A 212 3.13 -16.34 -26.50
C VAL A 212 4.61 -16.59 -26.17
N ASP A 213 5.20 -15.75 -25.32
CA ASP A 213 6.61 -15.84 -24.86
C ASP A 213 6.79 -16.79 -23.65
N GLY A 214 6.07 -17.91 -23.59
CA GLY A 214 6.12 -18.90 -22.49
C GLY A 214 7.55 -19.16 -21.97
N PRO A 215 7.75 -19.43 -20.67
CA PRO A 215 8.92 -18.99 -19.90
C PRO A 215 10.24 -19.23 -20.64
N GLU A 216 10.77 -18.19 -21.29
CA GLU A 216 12.10 -18.24 -21.88
C GLU A 216 13.15 -18.25 -20.78
N THR A 217 13.60 -19.47 -20.47
CA THR A 217 14.88 -19.84 -19.85
C THR A 217 15.20 -19.22 -18.49
N ALA A 218 15.07 -20.05 -17.45
CA ALA A 218 15.93 -19.95 -16.28
C ALA A 218 17.39 -20.02 -16.74
N ILE A 219 18.05 -18.87 -16.84
CA ILE A 219 19.51 -18.81 -16.96
C ILE A 219 20.03 -19.34 -15.63
N ALA A 220 20.35 -20.62 -15.61
CA ALA A 220 21.15 -21.22 -14.55
C ALA A 220 22.50 -20.53 -14.55
N VAL A 221 22.68 -19.55 -13.66
CA VAL A 221 23.98 -18.98 -13.35
C VAL A 221 24.81 -20.10 -12.74
N ARG A 222 25.63 -20.76 -13.57
CA ARG A 222 26.75 -21.58 -13.10
C ARG A 222 27.71 -20.64 -12.36
N SER A 223 27.65 -20.68 -11.03
CA SER A 223 28.67 -20.07 -10.18
C SER A 223 30.00 -20.79 -10.42
N SER A 224 30.91 -20.13 -11.13
CA SER A 224 32.32 -20.50 -11.16
C SER A 224 32.95 -20.11 -9.82
N ARG A 225 32.92 -21.01 -8.85
CA ARG A 225 33.87 -20.95 -7.72
C ARG A 225 35.21 -21.48 -8.20
N GLY A 226 36.07 -20.57 -8.64
CA GLY A 226 37.51 -20.82 -8.70
C GLY A 226 38.08 -20.94 -7.29
N GLY A 227 38.90 -21.96 -7.05
CA GLY A 227 39.64 -22.06 -5.80
C GLY A 227 40.18 -23.44 -5.44
N GLU A 228 40.75 -24.20 -6.37
CA GLU A 228 41.60 -25.34 -6.00
C GLU A 228 43.08 -25.05 -6.29
N ARG A 229 43.83 -25.09 -5.18
CA ARG A 229 45.24 -24.80 -5.03
C ARG A 229 46.06 -25.86 -5.75
N ASN A 230 46.82 -25.45 -6.76
CA ASN A 230 47.89 -26.30 -7.33
C ASN A 230 49.05 -26.39 -6.34
N HIS A 231 49.13 -27.53 -5.67
CA HIS A 231 50.27 -27.98 -4.89
C HIS A 231 51.34 -28.53 -5.86
N ARG A 232 52.46 -27.83 -6.04
CA ARG A 232 53.64 -28.36 -6.74
C ARG A 232 54.50 -29.16 -5.76
N PRO A 233 54.85 -30.43 -6.03
CA PRO A 233 55.88 -31.11 -5.26
C PRO A 233 57.27 -30.69 -5.76
N GLY A 234 58.04 -30.07 -4.88
CA GLY A 234 59.47 -29.83 -5.09
C GLY A 234 60.24 -31.15 -5.08
N LYS A 235 60.91 -31.46 -6.18
CA LYS A 235 61.94 -32.49 -6.24
C LYS A 235 63.16 -32.04 -5.46
N GLY A 236 63.62 -32.90 -4.55
CA GLY A 236 64.90 -32.80 -3.86
C GLY A 236 66.12 -33.06 -4.76
N PRO A 237 67.33 -33.07 -4.16
CA PRO A 237 68.53 -32.39 -4.69
C PRO A 237 69.44 -33.29 -5.54
N GLY A 238 70.35 -32.68 -6.31
CA GLY A 238 71.35 -33.40 -7.07
C GLY A 238 72.50 -32.52 -7.57
N ARG A 239 73.57 -32.49 -6.76
CA ARG A 239 74.99 -32.20 -7.04
C ARG A 239 75.42 -30.76 -7.30
#